data_AF-A0A5C6M0M7-F1
#
_entry.id   AF-A0A5C6M0M7-F1
#
_cell.length_a   1.000
_cell.length_b   1.000
_cell.length_c   1.000
_cell.angle_alpha   90.00
_cell.angle_beta   90.00
_cell.angle_gamma   90.00
#
_symmetry.space_group_name_H-M   'P 1'
#
loop_
_entity.id
_entity.type
_entity.pdbx_description
1 polymer ?
#
loop_
_entity_poly.entity_id
_entity_poly.type
_entity_poly.pdbx_seq_one_letter_code
_entity_poly.pdbx_strand_id
1 'polypeptide(L)'
;MGEIESGREFVNAGSVGQTATQYIELFRPPAALRMASGELLGPITVAYETYGELNADGSNAIFVCHALTGDAHAAGWHTDADRKPGWWDGFIGRGRGLDTAKYFVICANVLGGCQGTTGPGSVNPETGRHYCLNFPFLT
;
A
#
# COMPACT_ATOMS: atom_id res chain seq x y z
N MET A 1 11.05 19.25 29.30
CA MET A 1 10.95 19.44 27.84
C MET A 1 11.94 18.58 27.04
N GLY A 2 12.91 17.87 27.64
CA GLY A 2 13.94 17.10 26.90
C GLY A 2 13.71 15.59 26.72
N GLU A 3 12.63 15.00 27.25
CA GLU A 3 12.38 13.54 27.14
C GLU A 3 11.56 13.12 25.91
N ILE A 4 10.85 14.06 25.28
CA ILE A 4 9.95 13.76 24.15
C ILE A 4 10.72 13.70 22.82
N GLU A 5 11.82 14.45 22.71
CA GLU A 5 12.67 14.50 21.51
C GLU A 5 13.54 13.24 21.38
N SER A 6 14.13 12.75 22.48
CA SER A 6 14.94 11.52 22.45
C SER A 6 14.11 10.30 22.06
N GLY A 7 12.85 10.22 22.50
CA GLY A 7 11.92 9.16 22.11
C GLY A 7 11.62 9.13 20.61
N ARG A 8 11.54 10.30 19.93
CA ARG A 8 11.34 10.34 18.47
C ARG A 8 12.58 9.91 17.70
N GLU A 9 13.77 10.25 18.17
CA GLU A 9 15.04 9.84 17.55
C GLU A 9 15.22 8.31 17.56
N PHE A 10 14.91 7.64 18.66
CA PHE A 10 14.99 6.16 18.75
C PHE A 10 13.95 5.45 17.88
N VAL A 11 12.74 6.01 17.75
CA VAL A 11 11.69 5.44 16.88
C VAL A 11 12.07 5.60 15.40
N ASN A 12 12.77 6.69 15.04
CA ASN A 12 13.25 6.92 13.68
C ASN A 12 14.49 6.09 13.32
N ALA A 13 15.26 5.63 14.32
CA ALA A 13 16.43 4.78 14.07
C ALA A 13 16.00 3.47 13.36
N GLY A 14 16.34 3.37 12.07
CA GLY A 14 16.01 2.22 11.22
C GLY A 14 14.66 2.28 10.52
N SER A 15 13.86 3.35 10.67
CA SER A 15 12.68 3.58 9.81
C SER A 15 13.12 3.81 8.35
N VAL A 16 12.19 3.64 7.41
CA VAL A 16 12.43 3.89 5.98
C VAL A 16 12.37 5.38 5.61
N GLY A 17 12.06 6.26 6.56
CA GLY A 17 12.01 7.71 6.35
C GLY A 17 10.72 8.17 5.69
N GLN A 18 10.78 9.25 4.90
CA GLN A 18 9.61 9.74 4.16
C GLN A 18 9.29 8.84 2.97
N THR A 19 8.01 8.59 2.77
CA THR A 19 7.45 7.71 1.73
C THR A 19 6.22 8.38 1.13
N ALA A 20 5.81 7.95 -0.05
CA ALA A 20 4.60 8.46 -0.68
C ALA A 20 3.89 7.32 -1.41
N THR A 21 2.58 7.27 -1.26
CA THR A 21 1.75 6.31 -1.97
C THR A 21 1.79 6.58 -3.47
N GLN A 22 2.10 5.53 -4.22
CA GLN A 22 2.10 5.51 -5.67
C GLN A 22 0.82 4.87 -6.19
N TYR A 23 0.48 5.17 -7.45
CA TYR A 23 -0.73 4.67 -8.09
C TYR A 23 -0.40 4.11 -9.46
N ILE A 24 -0.94 2.94 -9.76
CA ILE A 24 -0.88 2.34 -11.09
C ILE A 24 -2.27 1.85 -11.50
N GLU A 25 -2.64 2.07 -12.75
CA GLU A 25 -3.89 1.58 -13.31
C GLU A 25 -3.63 0.29 -14.09
N LEU A 26 -4.26 -0.80 -13.65
CA LEU A 26 -4.19 -2.13 -14.23
C LEU A 26 -5.55 -2.54 -14.81
N PHE A 27 -5.58 -3.65 -15.55
CA PHE A 27 -6.82 -4.26 -16.07
C PHE A 27 -7.71 -3.31 -16.90
N ARG A 28 -7.08 -2.47 -17.73
CA ARG A 28 -7.79 -1.59 -18.67
C ARG A 28 -8.52 -2.40 -19.74
N PRO A 29 -9.68 -1.96 -20.26
CA PRO A 29 -10.32 -2.60 -21.41
C PRO A 29 -9.36 -2.77 -22.60
N PRO A 30 -9.40 -3.92 -23.32
CA PRO A 30 -10.33 -5.04 -23.17
C PRO A 30 -9.91 -6.11 -22.14
N ALA A 31 -8.80 -5.91 -21.41
CA ALA A 31 -8.23 -6.89 -20.47
C ALA A 31 -8.70 -6.69 -19.03
N ALA A 32 -10.02 -6.53 -18.82
CA ALA A 32 -10.61 -6.39 -17.50
C ALA A 32 -10.37 -7.64 -16.63
N LEU A 33 -10.30 -7.44 -15.31
CA LEU A 33 -10.13 -8.54 -14.36
C LEU A 33 -11.43 -9.35 -14.31
N ARG A 34 -11.34 -10.66 -14.58
CA ARG A 34 -12.46 -11.59 -14.35
C ARG A 34 -12.50 -11.94 -12.87
N MET A 35 -13.56 -11.48 -12.21
CA MET A 35 -13.85 -11.81 -10.82
C MET A 35 -14.28 -13.28 -10.70
N ALA A 36 -14.18 -13.84 -9.50
CA ALA A 36 -14.65 -15.21 -9.23
C ALA A 36 -16.17 -15.36 -9.41
N SER A 37 -16.95 -14.28 -9.21
CA SER A 37 -18.38 -14.21 -9.59
C SER A 37 -18.62 -14.34 -11.11
N GLY A 38 -17.58 -14.17 -11.92
CA GLY A 38 -17.63 -14.14 -13.38
C GLY A 38 -17.85 -12.74 -13.97
N GLU A 39 -18.11 -11.74 -13.14
CA GLU A 39 -18.17 -10.34 -13.54
C GLU A 39 -16.79 -9.82 -13.98
N LEU A 40 -16.78 -8.75 -14.78
CA LEU A 40 -15.56 -8.08 -15.21
C LEU A 40 -15.41 -6.76 -14.45
N LEU A 41 -14.20 -6.47 -13.96
CA LEU A 41 -13.87 -5.22 -13.30
C LEU A 41 -12.65 -4.57 -13.95
N GLY A 42 -12.81 -3.33 -14.40
CA GLY A 42 -11.73 -2.56 -15.01
C GLY A 42 -12.18 -1.16 -15.45
N PRO A 43 -11.27 -0.17 -15.50
CA PRO A 43 -9.88 -0.26 -15.05
C PRO A 43 -9.78 -0.24 -13.51
N ILE A 44 -8.68 -0.79 -12.99
CA ILE A 44 -8.43 -0.88 -11.54
C ILE A 44 -7.22 -0.02 -11.19
N THR A 45 -7.44 1.01 -10.39
CA THR A 45 -6.36 1.77 -9.74
C THR A 45 -5.88 0.99 -8.52
N VAL A 46 -4.57 0.76 -8.42
CA VAL A 46 -3.93 0.15 -7.26
C VAL A 46 -3.05 1.18 -6.59
N ALA A 47 -3.33 1.47 -5.32
CA ALA A 47 -2.48 2.25 -4.44
C ALA A 47 -1.43 1.34 -3.79
N TYR A 48 -0.15 1.69 -3.88
CA TYR A 48 0.93 0.88 -3.34
C TYR A 48 2.12 1.73 -2.90
N GLU A 49 2.99 1.14 -2.09
CA GLU A 49 4.28 1.69 -1.67
C GLU A 49 5.37 0.63 -1.77
N THR A 50 6.60 1.11 -1.90
CA THR A 50 7.80 0.27 -1.98
C THR A 50 8.88 0.78 -1.07
N TYR A 51 9.66 -0.13 -0.48
CA TYR A 51 10.72 0.19 0.47
C TYR A 51 12.00 -0.59 0.13
N GLY A 52 13.15 0.09 0.13
CA GLY A 52 14.42 -0.49 -0.32
C GLY A 52 14.59 -0.46 -1.84
N GLU A 53 15.51 -1.27 -2.36
CA GLU A 53 15.88 -1.31 -3.79
C GLU A 53 15.79 -2.73 -4.35
N LEU A 54 15.12 -2.87 -5.50
CA LEU A 54 15.03 -4.13 -6.22
C LEU A 54 16.39 -4.44 -6.87
N ASN A 55 16.91 -5.64 -6.64
CA ASN A 55 18.15 -6.07 -7.26
C ASN A 55 17.94 -6.42 -8.75
N ALA A 56 19.04 -6.52 -9.50
CA ALA A 56 19.01 -6.66 -10.95
C ALA A 56 18.28 -7.92 -11.47
N ASP A 57 18.28 -9.01 -10.70
CA ASP A 57 17.61 -10.27 -11.04
C ASP A 57 16.21 -10.41 -10.40
N GLY A 58 15.77 -9.42 -9.63
CA GLY A 58 14.47 -9.38 -8.97
C GLY A 58 14.27 -10.40 -7.85
N SER A 59 15.34 -11.07 -7.39
CA SER A 59 15.24 -12.15 -6.41
C SER A 59 14.99 -11.68 -4.97
N ASN A 60 15.10 -10.37 -4.69
CA ASN A 60 14.98 -9.82 -3.35
C ASN A 60 13.62 -9.18 -3.04
N ALA A 61 12.61 -9.40 -3.89
CA ALA A 61 11.27 -8.84 -3.71
C ALA A 61 10.48 -9.59 -2.63
N ILE A 62 9.83 -8.83 -1.73
CA ILE A 62 8.89 -9.33 -0.72
C ILE A 62 7.59 -8.55 -0.83
N PHE A 63 6.46 -9.25 -0.97
CA PHE A 63 5.13 -8.64 -0.95
C PHE A 63 4.49 -8.76 0.43
N VAL A 64 4.07 -7.64 1.00
CA VAL A 64 3.38 -7.55 2.29
C VAL A 64 1.88 -7.39 2.05
N CYS A 65 1.11 -8.32 2.60
CA CYS A 65 -0.34 -8.21 2.67
C CYS A 65 -0.74 -7.53 3.98
N HIS A 66 -1.50 -6.44 3.89
CA HIS A 66 -1.98 -5.73 5.07
C HIS A 66 -3.16 -6.48 5.75
N ALA A 67 -3.41 -6.17 7.02
CA ALA A 67 -4.56 -6.69 7.78
C ALA A 67 -5.88 -5.99 7.37
N LEU A 68 -7.01 -6.39 7.94
CA LEU A 68 -8.36 -5.95 7.53
C LEU A 68 -8.52 -4.42 7.37
N THR A 69 -7.96 -3.63 8.29
CA THR A 69 -8.05 -2.16 8.28
C THR A 69 -6.72 -1.48 7.93
N GLY A 70 -5.75 -2.25 7.45
CA GLY A 70 -4.49 -1.72 6.95
C GLY A 70 -4.65 -1.15 5.55
N ASP A 71 -3.55 -0.58 5.05
CA ASP A 71 -3.47 -0.01 3.70
C ASP A 71 -2.04 -0.19 3.14
N ALA A 72 -1.76 0.48 2.02
CA ALA A 72 -0.45 0.45 1.37
C ALA A 72 0.68 0.99 2.26
N HIS A 73 0.38 1.83 3.27
CA HIS A 73 1.37 2.51 4.08
C HIS A 73 1.87 1.65 5.25
N ALA A 74 2.71 0.67 4.93
CA ALA A 74 3.25 -0.28 5.89
C ALA A 74 4.42 0.27 6.72
N ALA A 75 5.20 1.23 6.20
CA ALA A 75 6.38 1.76 6.88
C ALA A 75 6.68 3.21 6.50
N GLY A 76 7.45 3.90 7.34
CA GLY A 76 7.87 5.28 7.10
C GLY A 76 6.82 6.30 7.47
N TRP A 77 6.98 7.51 6.96
CA TRP A 77 6.11 8.66 7.22
C TRP A 77 5.68 9.26 5.88
N HIS A 78 4.45 9.75 5.75
CA HIS A 78 4.07 10.54 4.56
C HIS A 78 4.51 11.99 4.70
N THR A 79 4.39 12.54 5.90
CA THR A 79 4.79 13.92 6.21
C THR A 79 5.40 14.02 7.61
N ASP A 80 6.22 15.05 7.84
CA ASP A 80 6.78 15.33 9.16
C ASP A 80 5.72 15.74 10.21
N ALA A 81 4.51 16.06 9.76
CA ALA A 81 3.37 16.41 10.61
C ALA A 81 2.55 15.18 11.05
N ASP A 82 2.81 14.00 10.47
CA ASP A 82 2.07 12.79 10.78
C ASP A 82 2.25 12.40 12.25
N ARG A 83 1.16 11.90 12.85
CA ARG A 83 1.15 11.50 14.26
C ARG A 83 1.79 10.14 14.52
N LYS A 84 1.87 9.29 13.49
CA LYS A 84 2.37 7.93 13.54
C LYS A 84 2.97 7.54 12.19
N PRO A 85 3.96 6.64 12.16
CA PRO A 85 4.44 6.07 10.92
C PRO A 85 3.47 5.01 10.38
N GLY A 86 3.84 4.38 9.27
CA GLY A 86 3.17 3.24 8.68
C GLY A 86 2.91 2.11 9.70
N TRP A 87 1.84 1.35 9.44
CA TRP A 87 1.25 0.45 10.45
C TRP A 87 2.16 -0.69 10.91
N TRP A 88 3.25 -0.98 10.18
CA TRP A 88 4.27 -1.97 10.53
C TRP A 88 5.69 -1.42 10.57
N ASP A 89 5.86 -0.09 10.73
CA ASP A 89 7.17 0.56 10.65
C ASP A 89 8.21 -0.16 11.51
N GLY A 90 7.91 -0.49 12.77
CA GLY A 90 8.80 -1.21 13.69
C GLY A 90 9.37 -2.55 13.18
N PHE A 91 8.77 -3.15 12.14
CA PHE A 91 9.23 -4.40 11.53
C PHE A 91 9.89 -4.22 10.16
N ILE A 92 9.64 -3.10 9.47
CA ILE A 92 10.13 -2.82 8.12
C ILE A 92 11.12 -1.66 8.17
N GLY A 93 12.34 -1.89 7.74
CA GLY A 93 13.38 -0.86 7.72
C GLY A 93 14.79 -1.41 7.92
N ARG A 94 15.81 -0.55 7.89
CA ARG A 94 17.21 -0.98 7.92
C ARG A 94 17.52 -1.71 9.23
N GLY A 95 17.97 -2.96 9.14
CA GLY A 95 18.28 -3.81 10.28
C GLY A 95 17.05 -4.36 11.03
N ARG A 96 15.83 -4.18 10.50
CA ARG A 96 14.58 -4.72 11.07
C ARG A 96 14.24 -6.10 10.47
N GLY A 97 13.12 -6.70 10.89
CA GLY A 97 12.70 -8.04 10.46
C GLY A 97 12.57 -8.17 8.94
N LEU A 98 11.96 -7.17 8.30
CA LEU A 98 12.05 -6.93 6.86
C LEU A 98 13.09 -5.84 6.61
N ASP A 99 14.34 -6.28 6.47
CA ASP A 99 15.51 -5.42 6.32
C ASP A 99 15.57 -4.78 4.92
N THR A 100 15.24 -3.49 4.83
CA THR A 100 15.24 -2.75 3.56
C THR A 100 16.63 -2.44 3.02
N ALA A 101 17.71 -2.78 3.75
CA ALA A 101 19.06 -2.82 3.20
C ALA A 101 19.32 -4.09 2.35
N LYS A 102 18.43 -5.09 2.41
CA LYS A 102 18.58 -6.40 1.73
C LYS A 102 17.43 -6.68 0.77
N TYR A 103 16.21 -6.36 1.19
CA TYR A 103 14.99 -6.70 0.46
C TYR A 103 14.32 -5.46 -0.15
N PHE A 104 13.67 -5.67 -1.28
CA PHE A 104 12.71 -4.74 -1.86
C PHE A 104 11.31 -5.13 -1.42
N VAL A 105 10.75 -4.35 -0.50
CA VAL A 105 9.44 -4.64 0.10
C VAL A 105 8.37 -3.86 -0.64
N ILE A 106 7.26 -4.52 -0.97
CA ILE A 106 6.11 -3.94 -1.67
C ILE A 106 4.88 -4.13 -0.78
N CYS A 107 4.07 -3.10 -0.59
CA CYS A 107 2.76 -3.20 0.03
C CYS A 107 1.72 -2.49 -0.83
N ALA A 108 0.64 -3.16 -1.19
CA ALA A 108 -0.46 -2.57 -1.95
C ALA A 108 -1.74 -2.63 -1.14
N ASN A 109 -2.56 -1.59 -1.21
CA ASN A 109 -3.90 -1.62 -0.65
C ASN A 109 -4.78 -2.56 -1.48
N VAL A 110 -5.58 -3.38 -0.79
CA VAL A 110 -6.42 -4.41 -1.42
C VAL A 110 -7.51 -3.84 -2.31
N LEU A 111 -7.88 -4.61 -3.34
CA LEU A 111 -9.09 -4.38 -4.11
C LEU A 111 -10.31 -4.38 -3.17
N GLY A 112 -11.19 -3.40 -3.32
CA GLY A 112 -12.32 -3.21 -2.40
C GLY A 112 -12.01 -2.36 -1.17
N GLY A 113 -10.75 -2.00 -0.94
CA GLY A 113 -10.37 -1.09 0.14
C GLY A 113 -10.89 0.34 -0.06
N CYS A 114 -10.63 1.20 0.93
CA CYS A 114 -11.03 2.62 0.90
C CYS A 114 -9.85 3.60 0.82
N GLN A 115 -8.61 3.11 0.88
CA GLN A 115 -7.39 3.92 0.89
C GLN A 115 -6.70 3.92 -0.49
N GLY A 116 -7.39 4.41 -1.51
CA GLY A 116 -6.83 4.67 -2.84
C GLY A 116 -7.00 3.58 -3.91
N THR A 117 -6.92 2.29 -3.57
CA THR A 117 -7.22 1.20 -4.52
C THR A 117 -8.72 1.17 -4.86
N THR A 118 -9.06 0.81 -6.11
CA THR A 118 -10.44 0.70 -6.57
C THR A 118 -11.30 -0.14 -5.62
N GLY A 119 -12.41 0.43 -5.16
CA GLY A 119 -13.35 -0.20 -4.24
C GLY A 119 -14.77 0.37 -4.37
N PRO A 120 -15.68 0.01 -3.46
CA PRO A 120 -17.07 0.51 -3.49
C PRO A 120 -17.19 2.04 -3.50
N GLY A 121 -16.23 2.73 -2.88
CA GLY A 121 -16.17 4.19 -2.88
C GLY A 121 -15.63 4.82 -4.18
N SER A 122 -15.14 4.03 -5.14
CA SER A 122 -14.61 4.55 -6.41
C SER A 122 -15.73 4.86 -7.40
N VAL A 123 -15.45 5.75 -8.36
CA VAL A 123 -16.36 6.05 -9.47
C VAL A 123 -16.31 4.91 -10.49
N ASN A 124 -17.47 4.37 -10.84
CA ASN A 124 -17.63 3.42 -11.94
C ASN A 124 -17.52 4.18 -13.27
N PRO A 125 -16.53 3.84 -14.13
CA PRO A 125 -16.30 4.52 -15.41
C PRO A 125 -17.45 4.37 -16.41
N GLU A 126 -18.25 3.30 -16.32
CA GLU A 126 -19.37 3.05 -17.23
C GLU A 126 -20.58 3.92 -16.91
N THR A 127 -20.78 4.26 -15.63
CA THR A 127 -21.97 4.98 -15.17
C THR A 127 -21.68 6.42 -14.72
N GLY A 128 -20.41 6.76 -14.48
CA GLY A 128 -20.00 8.03 -13.89
C GLY A 128 -20.43 8.22 -12.42
N ARG A 129 -20.93 7.18 -11.75
CA ARG A 129 -21.38 7.20 -10.34
C ARG A 129 -20.53 6.27 -9.49
N HIS A 130 -20.50 6.47 -8.17
CA HIS A 130 -19.82 5.54 -7.27
C HIS A 130 -20.38 4.12 -7.39
N TYR A 131 -19.52 3.10 -7.29
CA TYR A 131 -19.94 1.70 -7.34
C TYR A 131 -20.95 1.38 -6.22
N CYS A 132 -20.66 1.77 -4.98
CA CYS A 132 -21.45 1.43 -3.80
C CYS A 132 -21.79 -0.07 -3.77
N LEU A 133 -23.08 -0.43 -3.62
CA LEU A 133 -23.56 -1.81 -3.60
C LEU A 133 -23.42 -2.54 -4.95
N ASN A 134 -23.10 -1.83 -6.03
CA ASN A 134 -22.84 -2.42 -7.35
C ASN A 134 -21.36 -2.83 -7.53
N PHE A 135 -20.52 -2.68 -6.51
CA PHE A 135 -19.17 -3.20 -6.57
C PHE A 135 -19.20 -4.74 -6.58
N PRO A 136 -18.48 -5.42 -7.49
CA PRO A 136 -18.49 -6.88 -7.56
C PRO A 136 -18.10 -7.53 -6.24
N PHE A 137 -18.70 -8.69 -5.95
CA PHE A 137 -18.38 -9.43 -4.73
C PHE A 137 -16.96 -10.01 -4.80
N LEU A 138 -16.21 -9.86 -3.70
CA LEU A 138 -14.81 -10.26 -3.58
C LEU A 138 -14.69 -11.66 -2.93
N THR A 139 -15.14 -12.72 -3.59
CA THR A 139 -14.85 -14.12 -3.21
C THR A 139 -14.83 -15.02 -4.43
#